data_AF-A0A950ASI7-F1
#
_entry.id   AF-A0A950ASI7-F1
#
_cell.length_a   1.000
_cell.length_b   1.000
_cell.length_c   1.000
_cell.angle_alpha   90.00
_cell.angle_beta   90.00
_cell.angle_gamma   90.00
#
_symmetry.space_group_name_H-M   'P 1'
#
loop_
_entity.id
_entity.type
_entity.pdbx_description
1 polymer ?
#
loop_
_entity_poly.entity_id
_entity_poly.type
_entity_poly.pdbx_seq_one_letter_code
_entity_poly.pdbx_strand_id
1 'polypeptide(L)'
;MKRPRNRTLDYLAYLAVRLIVAIAQAMSVEQSYAFARILAAVLYRMDKRHRNVGLENLKMAFGDRYTEAERDQIIRGVYRHFCMMLMEILHIPRKLHPTSWRDRITLVGHEKVVDRLLKGGPVILLTGH
;
A
#
# COMPACT_ATOMS: atom_id res chain seq x y z
N MET A 1 15.48 27.69 7.90
CA MET A 1 14.83 28.67 6.99
C MET A 1 13.90 27.92 6.04
N LYS A 2 12.60 28.26 5.99
CA LYS A 2 11.67 27.69 4.98
C LYS A 2 12.09 28.23 3.62
N ARG A 3 12.38 27.34 2.65
CA ARG A 3 12.64 27.74 1.25
C ARG A 3 11.44 28.55 0.73
N PRO A 4 11.66 29.66 0.01
CA PRO A 4 10.57 30.42 -0.59
C PRO A 4 9.81 29.52 -1.57
N ARG A 5 8.48 29.52 -1.45
CA ARG A 5 7.61 28.59 -2.17
C ARG A 5 7.51 29.00 -3.64
N ASN A 6 8.09 28.22 -4.54
CA ASN A 6 8.05 28.48 -5.97
C ASN A 6 6.75 27.91 -6.55
N ARG A 7 5.78 28.80 -6.78
CA ARG A 7 4.44 28.43 -7.26
C ARG A 7 4.49 27.60 -8.54
N THR A 8 5.38 27.91 -9.48
CA THR A 8 5.51 27.16 -10.74
C THR A 8 5.95 25.73 -10.50
N LEU A 9 6.95 25.52 -9.63
CA LEU A 9 7.39 24.17 -9.26
C LEU A 9 6.30 23.40 -8.53
N ASP A 10 5.55 24.05 -7.64
CA ASP A 10 4.41 23.43 -6.94
C ASP A 10 3.32 23.00 -7.94
N TYR A 11 2.99 23.86 -8.91
CA TYR A 11 2.01 23.54 -9.96
C TYR A 11 2.48 22.40 -10.87
N LEU A 12 3.76 22.36 -11.24
CA LEU A 12 4.32 21.27 -12.02
C LEU A 12 4.32 19.95 -11.24
N ALA A 13 4.68 19.97 -9.96
CA ALA A 13 4.61 18.80 -9.09
C ALA A 13 3.16 18.30 -8.95
N TYR A 14 2.21 19.22 -8.75
CA TYR A 14 0.78 18.90 -8.72
C TYR A 14 0.33 18.24 -10.02
N LEU A 15 0.67 18.82 -11.18
CA LEU A 15 0.29 18.27 -12.48
C LEU A 15 0.90 16.89 -12.71
N ALA A 16 2.17 16.68 -12.33
CA ALA A 16 2.83 15.38 -12.42
C ALA A 16 2.11 14.32 -11.57
N VAL A 17 1.76 14.64 -10.32
CA VAL A 17 0.99 13.75 -9.46
C VAL A 17 -0.38 13.44 -10.06
N ARG A 18 -1.10 14.46 -10.56
CA ARG A 18 -2.41 14.26 -11.21
C ARG A 18 -2.32 13.38 -12.45
N LEU A 19 -1.25 13.52 -13.23
CA LEU A 19 -1.00 12.68 -14.40
C LEU A 19 -0.75 11.23 -14.00
N ILE A 20 0.09 11.00 -12.98
CA ILE A 20 0.36 9.64 -12.45
C ILE A 20 -0.94 8.98 -11.97
N VAL A 21 -1.75 9.72 -11.19
CA VAL A 21 -3.05 9.23 -10.71
C VAL A 21 -3.99 8.91 -11.88
N ALA A 22 -4.06 9.79 -12.89
CA ALA A 22 -4.91 9.59 -14.05
C ALA A 22 -4.50 8.36 -14.87
N ILE A 23 -3.19 8.16 -15.08
CA ILE A 23 -2.65 6.96 -15.75
C ILE A 23 -2.99 5.71 -14.95
N ALA A 24 -2.73 5.71 -13.64
CA ALA A 24 -3.02 4.57 -12.78
C ALA A 24 -4.52 4.22 -12.79
N GLN A 25 -5.41 5.23 -12.74
CA GLN A 25 -6.86 5.03 -12.77
C GLN A 25 -7.42 4.62 -14.14
N ALA A 26 -6.68 4.89 -15.23
CA ALA A 26 -7.05 4.43 -16.57
C ALA A 26 -6.78 2.94 -16.78
N MET A 27 -5.86 2.35 -16.00
CA MET A 27 -5.54 0.92 -16.06
C MET A 27 -6.68 0.07 -15.46
N SER A 28 -6.83 -1.15 -15.97
CA SER A 28 -7.64 -2.17 -15.28
C SER A 28 -6.97 -2.59 -13.96
N VAL A 29 -7.70 -3.29 -13.08
CA VAL A 29 -7.13 -3.79 -11.81
C VAL A 29 -6.03 -4.82 -12.08
N GLU A 30 -6.24 -5.68 -13.07
CA GLU A 30 -5.30 -6.72 -13.48
C GLU A 30 -4.02 -6.11 -14.06
N GLN A 31 -4.15 -5.10 -14.91
CA GLN A 31 -3.02 -4.33 -15.44
C GLN A 31 -2.25 -3.63 -14.33
N SER A 32 -2.97 -3.09 -13.35
CA SER A 32 -2.37 -2.41 -12.20
C SER A 32 -1.54 -3.37 -11.36
N TYR A 33 -2.01 -4.59 -11.11
CA TYR A 33 -1.22 -5.61 -10.41
C TYR A 33 -0.03 -6.12 -11.23
N ALA A 34 -0.18 -6.25 -12.55
CA ALA A 34 0.95 -6.61 -13.42
C ALA A 34 2.05 -5.55 -13.36
N PHE A 35 1.67 -4.27 -13.47
CA PHE A 35 2.59 -3.16 -13.32
C PHE A 35 3.22 -3.10 -11.93
N ALA A 36 2.44 -3.28 -10.86
CA ALA A 36 2.94 -3.31 -9.49
C ALA A 36 4.01 -4.40 -9.27
N ARG A 37 3.87 -5.58 -9.90
CA ARG A 37 4.89 -6.64 -9.82
C ARG A 37 6.21 -6.23 -10.47
N ILE A 38 6.13 -5.55 -11.62
CA ILE A 38 7.33 -5.04 -12.33
C ILE A 38 7.98 -3.93 -11.50
N LEU A 39 7.17 -2.96 -11.04
CA LEU A 39 7.63 -1.85 -10.21
C LEU A 39 8.31 -2.36 -8.92
N ALA A 40 7.70 -3.34 -8.25
CA ALA A 40 8.28 -3.96 -7.06
C ALA A 40 9.64 -4.61 -7.33
N ALA A 41 9.81 -5.30 -8.47
CA ALA A 41 11.09 -5.91 -8.84
C ALA A 41 12.17 -4.86 -9.10
N VAL A 42 11.81 -3.75 -9.75
CA VAL A 42 12.72 -2.62 -9.99
C VAL A 42 13.11 -1.96 -8.66
N LEU A 43 12.13 -1.61 -7.82
CA LEU A 43 12.37 -0.97 -6.53
C LEU A 43 13.22 -1.85 -5.62
N TYR A 44 12.91 -3.14 -5.53
CA TYR A 44 13.73 -4.08 -4.75
C TYR A 44 15.19 -4.14 -5.23
N ARG A 45 15.44 -3.97 -6.53
CA ARG A 45 16.82 -3.97 -7.05
C ARG A 45 17.56 -2.65 -6.77
N MET A 46 16.86 -1.52 -6.79
CA MET A 46 17.45 -0.20 -6.58
C MET A 46 17.58 0.16 -5.09
N ASP A 47 16.65 -0.30 -4.26
CA ASP A 47 16.51 0.12 -2.88
C ASP A 47 17.24 -0.80 -1.90
N LYS A 48 18.57 -0.81 -2.02
CA LYS A 48 19.43 -1.62 -1.14
C LYS A 48 19.27 -1.23 0.34
N ARG A 49 19.07 0.06 0.62
CA ARG A 49 19.01 0.58 1.99
C ARG A 49 17.80 0.02 2.74
N HIS A 50 16.59 0.17 2.21
CA HIS A 50 15.40 -0.31 2.95
C HIS A 50 15.30 -1.83 2.96
N ARG A 51 15.86 -2.51 1.95
CA ARG A 51 16.01 -3.97 2.01
C ARG A 51 16.81 -4.43 3.22
N ASN A 52 17.95 -3.81 3.49
CA ASN A 52 18.77 -4.18 4.65
C ASN A 52 18.03 -3.94 5.96
N VAL A 53 17.33 -2.81 6.09
CA VAL A 53 16.48 -2.52 7.26
C VAL A 53 15.39 -3.59 7.42
N GLY A 54 14.73 -3.99 6.34
CA GLY A 54 13.74 -5.05 6.38
C GLY A 54 14.33 -6.39 6.83
N LEU A 55 15.51 -6.77 6.32
CA LEU A 55 16.19 -8.00 6.73
C LEU A 55 16.61 -7.97 8.20
N GLU A 56 17.11 -6.84 8.69
CA GLU A 56 17.46 -6.63 10.10
C GLU A 56 16.22 -6.74 11.00
N ASN A 57 15.11 -6.13 10.60
CA ASN A 57 13.83 -6.25 11.31
C ASN A 57 13.35 -7.70 11.37
N LEU A 58 13.46 -8.46 10.27
CA LEU A 58 13.10 -9.87 10.26
C LEU A 58 14.01 -10.70 11.17
N LYS A 59 15.32 -10.42 11.20
CA LYS A 59 16.26 -11.07 12.13
C LYS A 59 15.90 -10.78 13.58
N MET A 60 15.60 -9.53 13.90
CA MET A 60 15.26 -9.11 15.25
C MET A 60 13.93 -9.71 15.72
N ALA A 61 12.91 -9.70 14.87
CA ALA A 61 11.56 -10.17 15.24
C ALA A 61 11.41 -11.69 15.25
N PHE A 62 12.13 -12.40 14.36
CA PHE A 62 11.94 -13.84 14.16
C PHE A 62 13.16 -14.70 14.52
N GLY A 63 14.27 -14.09 14.96
CA GLY A 63 15.50 -14.82 15.28
C GLY A 63 15.93 -15.75 14.15
N ASP A 64 16.30 -16.97 14.50
CA ASP A 64 16.79 -18.00 13.55
C ASP A 64 15.69 -18.80 12.85
N ARG A 65 14.43 -18.40 12.99
CA ARG A 65 13.29 -19.10 12.36
C ARG A 65 13.41 -19.20 10.83
N TYR A 66 14.01 -18.20 10.19
CA TYR A 66 14.12 -18.11 8.74
C TYR A 66 15.57 -18.04 8.30
N THR A 67 15.90 -18.78 7.24
CA THR A 67 17.16 -18.65 6.53
C THR A 67 17.28 -17.30 5.83
N GLU A 68 18.50 -16.90 5.43
CA GLU A 68 18.70 -15.66 4.66
C GLU A 68 17.90 -15.64 3.35
N ALA A 69 17.77 -16.78 2.67
CA ALA A 69 17.00 -16.90 1.44
C ALA A 69 15.49 -16.71 1.68
N GLU A 70 14.95 -17.28 2.75
CA GLU A 70 13.54 -17.10 3.13
C GLU A 70 13.26 -15.66 3.55
N ARG A 71 14.16 -15.03 4.32
CA ARG A 71 14.04 -13.61 4.66
C ARG A 71 14.03 -12.74 3.41
N ASP A 72 14.92 -13.02 2.44
CA ASP A 72 14.93 -12.30 1.16
C ASP A 72 13.62 -12.47 0.37
N GLN A 73 13.06 -13.69 0.36
CA GLN A 73 11.77 -13.96 -0.26
C GLN A 73 10.63 -13.19 0.42
N ILE A 74 10.62 -13.13 1.74
CA ILE A 74 9.65 -12.33 2.51
C ILE A 74 9.77 -10.85 2.11
N ILE A 75 11.00 -10.30 2.07
CA ILE A 75 11.21 -8.90 1.66
C ILE A 75 10.72 -8.66 0.23
N ARG A 76 11.00 -9.55 -0.72
CA ARG A 76 10.42 -9.42 -2.08
C ARG A 76 8.89 -9.43 -2.06
N GLY A 77 8.28 -10.23 -1.20
CA GLY A 77 6.84 -10.24 -0.93
C GLY A 77 6.35 -8.89 -0.42
N VAL A 78 7.07 -8.28 0.53
CA VAL A 78 6.77 -6.95 1.08
C VAL A 78 6.80 -5.87 0.00
N TYR A 79 7.83 -5.84 -0.86
CA TYR A 79 7.88 -4.88 -1.98
C TYR A 79 6.71 -5.06 -2.96
N ARG A 80 6.34 -6.31 -3.27
CA ARG A 80 5.16 -6.60 -4.12
C ARG A 80 3.88 -6.11 -3.46
N HIS A 81 3.69 -6.41 -2.18
CA HIS A 81 2.52 -6.01 -1.43
C HIS A 81 2.39 -4.48 -1.39
N PHE A 82 3.46 -3.74 -1.07
CA PHE A 82 3.44 -2.27 -1.06
C PHE A 82 3.09 -1.68 -2.43
N CYS A 83 3.65 -2.21 -3.52
CA CYS A 83 3.33 -1.71 -4.85
C CYS A 83 1.88 -2.01 -5.25
N MET A 84 1.35 -3.18 -4.86
CA MET A 84 -0.05 -3.53 -5.10
C MET A 84 -0.99 -2.63 -4.29
N MET A 85 -0.71 -2.46 -3.00
CA MET A 85 -1.44 -1.55 -2.11
C MET A 85 -1.45 -0.12 -2.65
N LEU A 86 -0.31 0.39 -3.14
CA LEU A 86 -0.25 1.72 -3.76
C LEU A 86 -1.22 1.82 -4.95
N MET A 87 -1.25 0.81 -5.83
CA MET A 87 -2.20 0.80 -6.94
C MET A 87 -3.65 0.72 -6.45
N GLU A 88 -3.95 -0.09 -5.44
CA GLU A 88 -5.28 -0.16 -4.84
C GLU A 88 -5.71 1.20 -4.31
N ILE A 89 -4.88 1.89 -3.54
CA ILE A 89 -5.16 3.23 -3.01
C ILE A 89 -5.49 4.22 -4.13
N LEU A 90 -4.77 4.18 -5.25
CA LEU A 90 -5.05 5.03 -6.41
C LEU A 90 -6.41 4.71 -7.06
N HIS A 91 -6.87 3.46 -6.99
CA HIS A 91 -8.15 3.01 -7.54
C HIS A 91 -9.34 3.20 -6.59
N ILE A 92 -9.13 3.20 -5.27
CA ILE A 92 -10.20 3.29 -4.25
C ILE A 92 -11.22 4.40 -4.57
N PRO A 93 -10.83 5.66 -4.85
CA PRO A 93 -11.79 6.76 -5.07
C PRO A 93 -12.73 6.54 -6.26
N ARG A 94 -12.33 5.73 -7.24
CA ARG A 94 -13.11 5.43 -8.45
C ARG A 94 -13.91 4.12 -8.35
N LYS A 95 -13.48 3.20 -7.47
CA LYS A 95 -13.99 1.82 -7.44
C LYS A 95 -14.84 1.51 -6.22
N LEU A 96 -14.61 2.18 -5.09
CA LEU A 96 -15.34 1.97 -3.85
C LEU A 96 -16.23 3.18 -3.55
N HIS A 97 -17.54 2.96 -3.60
CA HIS A 97 -18.53 3.93 -3.17
C HIS A 97 -19.35 3.39 -1.99
N PRO A 98 -19.94 4.25 -1.15
CA PRO A 98 -20.77 3.81 -0.01
C PRO A 98 -21.92 2.87 -0.39
N THR A 99 -22.38 2.94 -1.64
CA THR A 99 -23.45 2.11 -2.18
C THR A 99 -22.96 0.78 -2.78
N SER A 100 -21.73 0.71 -3.30
CA SER A 100 -21.22 -0.43 -4.08
C SER A 100 -20.00 -1.14 -3.49
N TRP A 101 -19.49 -0.69 -2.34
CA TRP A 101 -18.28 -1.28 -1.74
C TRP A 101 -18.40 -2.79 -1.48
N ARG A 102 -19.63 -3.28 -1.22
CA ARG A 102 -19.93 -4.70 -0.97
C ARG A 102 -19.70 -5.59 -2.18
N ASP A 103 -19.71 -5.03 -3.39
CA ASP A 103 -19.44 -5.79 -4.63
C ASP A 103 -17.96 -6.17 -4.76
N ARG A 104 -17.09 -5.56 -3.95
CA ARG A 104 -15.63 -5.67 -4.04
C ARG A 104 -14.96 -6.09 -2.73
N ILE A 105 -15.66 -6.00 -1.60
CA ILE A 105 -15.11 -6.27 -0.27
C ILE A 105 -16.02 -7.26 0.44
N THR A 106 -15.43 -8.39 0.83
CA THR A 106 -16.05 -9.34 1.74
C THR A 106 -15.46 -9.14 3.13
N LEU A 107 -16.31 -8.82 4.10
CA LEU A 107 -15.90 -8.77 5.51
C LEU A 107 -15.86 -10.21 6.06
N VAL A 108 -14.72 -10.60 6.63
CA VAL A 108 -14.53 -11.94 7.21
C VAL A 108 -14.20 -11.80 8.69
N GLY A 109 -15.00 -12.38 9.59
CA GLY A 109 -14.75 -12.34 11.03
C GLY A 109 -15.02 -10.98 11.69
N HIS A 110 -15.83 -10.12 11.07
CA HIS A 110 -16.13 -8.77 11.54
C HIS A 110 -17.52 -8.65 12.21
N GLU A 111 -18.23 -9.76 12.40
CA GLU A 111 -19.61 -9.79 12.90
C GLU A 111 -19.71 -9.08 14.26
N LYS A 112 -18.81 -9.42 15.18
CA LYS A 112 -18.73 -8.80 16.51
C LYS A 112 -18.41 -7.31 16.45
N VAL A 113 -17.62 -6.87 15.47
CA VAL A 113 -17.28 -5.45 15.27
C VAL A 113 -18.49 -4.69 14.77
N VAL A 114 -19.20 -5.23 13.78
CA VAL A 114 -20.44 -4.63 13.24
C VAL A 114 -21.50 -4.55 14.33
N ASP A 115 -21.71 -5.62 15.10
CA ASP A 115 -22.65 -5.63 16.22
C ASP A 115 -22.31 -4.56 17.26
N ARG A 116 -21.01 -4.41 17.60
CA ARG A 116 -20.56 -3.39 18.55
C ARG A 116 -20.84 -1.98 18.04
N LEU A 117 -20.59 -1.73 16.75
CA LEU A 117 -20.83 -0.43 16.11
C LEU A 117 -22.33 -0.09 16.07
N LEU A 118 -23.20 -1.07 15.77
CA LEU A 118 -24.64 -0.88 15.71
C LEU A 118 -25.28 -0.63 17.09
N LYS A 119 -24.72 -1.23 18.15
CA LYS A 119 -25.18 -1.01 19.54
C LYS A 119 -24.85 0.38 20.09
N GLY A 120 -23.97 1.14 19.42
CA GLY A 120 -23.57 2.49 19.83
C GLY A 120 -22.60 2.54 21.02
N GLY A 121 -22.11 3.75 21.33
CA GLY A 121 -21.11 3.99 22.39
C GLY A 121 -19.66 4.01 21.90
N PRO A 122 -18.68 4.23 22.81
CA PRO A 122 -17.29 4.39 22.42
C PRO A 122 -16.68 3.07 21.92
N VAL A 123 -15.93 3.17 20.81
CA VAL A 123 -15.21 2.06 20.17
C VAL A 123 -13.81 2.53 19.79
N ILE A 124 -12.80 1.72 20.09
CA ILE A 124 -11.43 1.89 19.58
C ILE A 124 -11.18 0.75 18.58
N LEU A 125 -10.87 1.11 17.34
CA LEU A 125 -10.45 0.17 16.31
C LEU A 125 -8.93 0.22 16.18
N LEU A 126 -8.26 -0.91 16.44
CA LEU A 126 -6.81 -1.04 16.34
C LEU A 126 -6.45 -1.83 15.08
N THR A 127 -5.61 -1.24 14.21
CA THR A 127 -5.14 -1.87 12.98
C THR A 127 -3.61 -1.81 12.88
N GLY A 128 -3.02 -2.82 12.23
CA GLY A 128 -1.61 -2.77 11.82
C GLY A 128 -1.40 -1.84 10.62
N HIS A 129 -0.13 -1.50 10.36
CA HIS A 129 0.32 -0.90 9.10
C HIS A 129 0.98 -1.98 8.22
#